data_AF-A0A662S8Y9-F1
#
_entry.id   AF-A0A662S8Y9-F1
#
_cell.length_a   1.000
_cell.length_b   1.000
_cell.length_c   1.000
_cell.angle_alpha   90.00
_cell.angle_beta   90.00
_cell.angle_gamma   90.00
#
_symmetry.space_group_name_H-M   'P 1'
#
loop_
_entity.id
_entity.type
_entity.pdbx_description
1 polymer ?
#
loop_
_entity_poly.entity_id
_entity_poly.type
_entity_poly.pdbx_seq_one_letter_code
_entity_poly.pdbx_strand_id
1 'polypeptide(L)'
;MKTLKGRPIGLNARMSEDQMLRQLERNKQTWQREGFSQEEIISAIMAKARPLINGYYWARYPDAQERCRRALERFLKTYGLNIEFKQKRKTVPPKRPEKPFNLLEQFKI
;
A
#
# COMPACT_ATOMS: atom_id res chain seq x y z
N MET A 1 15.59 15.56 12.66
CA MET A 1 15.54 14.10 12.50
C MET A 1 15.09 13.74 11.09
N LYS A 2 15.86 12.94 10.35
CA LYS A 2 15.37 12.36 9.09
C LYS A 2 14.29 11.33 9.43
N THR A 3 13.17 11.34 8.70
CA THR A 3 12.07 10.39 8.93
C THR A 3 11.56 9.82 7.62
N LEU A 4 11.09 8.57 7.68
CA LEU A 4 10.37 7.90 6.59
C LEU A 4 8.86 8.19 6.62
N LYS A 5 8.37 8.89 7.65
CA LYS A 5 6.98 9.36 7.74
C LYS A 5 6.70 10.38 6.62
N GLY A 6 5.52 10.29 6.00
CA GLY A 6 5.12 11.18 4.89
C GLY A 6 5.74 10.83 3.52
N ARG A 7 6.81 10.03 3.48
CA ARG A 7 7.42 9.63 2.21
C ARG A 7 6.54 8.67 1.40
N PRO A 8 6.37 8.86 0.08
CA PRO A 8 5.57 7.95 -0.73
C PRO A 8 6.28 6.60 -0.89
N ILE A 9 5.50 5.52 -0.99
CA ILE A 9 6.03 4.19 -1.38
C ILE A 9 6.08 4.02 -2.91
N GLY A 10 5.34 4.85 -3.65
CA GLY A 10 5.38 4.87 -5.12
C GLY A 10 4.68 3.69 -5.83
N LEU A 11 4.02 2.81 -5.08
CA LEU A 11 3.24 1.70 -5.65
C LEU A 11 1.91 2.18 -6.22
N ASN A 12 1.53 1.70 -7.40
CA ASN A 12 0.25 2.02 -8.04
C ASN A 12 -0.43 0.76 -8.61
N ALA A 13 -1.75 0.83 -8.81
CA ALA A 13 -2.53 -0.34 -9.24
C ALA A 13 -2.24 -0.82 -10.67
N ARG A 14 -1.66 0.04 -11.51
CA ARG A 14 -1.29 -0.25 -12.92
C ARG A 14 0.06 -0.96 -13.03
N MET A 15 0.86 -1.00 -11.97
CA MET A 15 2.15 -1.67 -11.97
C MET A 15 1.98 -3.19 -12.05
N SER A 16 2.89 -3.84 -12.77
CA SER A 16 3.12 -5.28 -12.68
C SER A 16 3.80 -5.65 -11.35
N GLU A 17 3.79 -6.94 -11.00
CA GLU A 17 4.45 -7.44 -9.80
C GLU A 17 5.95 -7.05 -9.79
N ASP A 18 6.67 -7.26 -10.90
CA ASP A 18 8.09 -6.93 -10.99
C ASP A 18 8.36 -5.42 -10.95
N GLN A 19 7.44 -4.59 -11.46
CA GLN A 19 7.53 -3.15 -11.29
C GLN A 19 7.39 -2.73 -9.83
N MET A 20 6.45 -3.33 -9.10
CA MET A 20 6.27 -3.09 -7.67
C MET A 20 7.52 -3.52 -6.89
N LEU A 21 8.06 -4.71 -7.18
CA LEU A 21 9.28 -5.22 -6.54
C LEU A 21 10.47 -4.28 -6.77
N ARG A 22 10.73 -3.88 -8.02
CA ARG A 22 11.80 -2.92 -8.34
C ARG A 22 11.62 -1.57 -7.65
N GLN A 23 10.38 -1.11 -7.47
CA GLN A 23 10.10 0.11 -6.72
C GLN A 23 10.45 -0.03 -5.23
N LEU A 24 10.13 -1.18 -4.62
CA LEU A 24 10.50 -1.47 -3.23
C LEU A 24 12.02 -1.50 -3.04
N GLU A 25 12.74 -2.17 -3.95
CA GLU A 25 14.21 -2.22 -3.96
C GLU A 25 14.82 -0.83 -4.12
N ARG A 26 14.30 0.00 -5.03
CA ARG A 26 14.75 1.37 -5.22
C ARG A 26 14.53 2.23 -3.97
N ASN A 27 13.37 2.12 -3.33
CA ASN A 27 13.10 2.81 -2.07
C ASN A 27 14.10 2.39 -0.99
N LYS A 28 14.37 1.08 -0.87
CA LYS A 28 15.36 0.55 0.06
C LYS A 28 16.75 1.12 -0.19
N GLN A 29 17.23 1.08 -1.44
CA GLN A 29 18.56 1.62 -1.77
C GLN A 29 18.64 3.11 -1.47
N THR A 30 17.58 3.86 -1.78
CA THR A 30 17.53 5.32 -1.54
C THR A 30 17.60 5.61 -0.05
N TRP A 31 16.75 4.97 0.77
CA TRP A 31 16.70 5.20 2.21
C TRP A 31 17.95 4.67 2.93
N GLN A 32 18.54 3.58 2.45
CA GLN A 32 19.81 3.09 2.99
C GLN A 32 20.95 4.11 2.76
N ARG A 33 21.03 4.72 1.57
CA ARG A 33 22.01 5.80 1.29
C ARG A 33 21.79 7.04 2.14
N GLU A 34 20.56 7.27 2.58
CA GLU A 34 20.24 8.40 3.46
C GLU A 34 20.60 8.17 4.93
N GLY A 35 20.99 6.93 5.29
CA GLY A 35 21.45 6.53 6.62
C GLY A 35 20.42 5.81 7.49
N PHE A 36 19.28 5.38 6.93
CA PHE A 36 18.29 4.60 7.68
C PHE A 36 18.74 3.15 7.85
N SER A 37 18.44 2.56 9.00
CA SER A 37 18.72 1.15 9.26
C SER A 37 17.81 0.24 8.41
N GLN A 38 18.24 -1.01 8.23
CA GLN A 38 17.43 -2.00 7.53
C GLN A 38 16.07 -2.21 8.20
N GLU A 39 16.03 -2.23 9.53
CA GLU A 39 14.80 -2.41 10.31
C GLU A 39 13.82 -1.26 10.11
N GLU A 40 14.33 -0.02 10.12
CA GLU A 40 13.52 1.18 9.84
C GLU A 40 12.92 1.14 8.43
N ILE A 41 13.71 0.72 7.45
CA ILE A 41 13.28 0.60 6.06
C ILE A 41 12.19 -0.47 5.91
N ILE A 42 12.41 -1.66 6.47
CA ILE A 42 11.44 -2.77 6.40
C ILE A 42 10.14 -2.37 7.09
N SER A 43 10.23 -1.81 8.30
CA SER A 43 9.07 -1.33 9.06
C SER A 43 8.28 -0.27 8.27
N ALA A 44 8.97 0.70 7.66
CA ALA A 44 8.35 1.73 6.83
C ALA A 44 7.69 1.15 5.57
N ILE A 45 8.33 0.22 4.86
CA ILE A 45 7.77 -0.45 3.68
C ILE A 45 6.50 -1.21 4.08
N MET A 46 6.56 -2.01 5.15
CA MET A 46 5.41 -2.77 5.65
C MET A 46 4.25 -1.86 6.02
N ALA A 47 4.51 -0.81 6.81
CA ALA A 47 3.48 0.13 7.24
C ALA A 47 2.78 0.82 6.06
N LYS A 48 3.51 1.10 4.98
CA LYS A 48 2.98 1.77 3.78
C LYS A 48 2.32 0.80 2.79
N ALA A 49 2.80 -0.44 2.66
CA ALA A 49 2.26 -1.43 1.74
C ALA A 49 1.03 -2.17 2.28
N ARG A 50 0.95 -2.39 3.60
CA ARG A 50 -0.19 -3.07 4.26
C ARG A 50 -1.56 -2.46 3.93
N PRO A 51 -1.76 -1.13 3.92
CA PRO A 51 -3.04 -0.55 3.49
C PRO A 51 -3.30 -0.67 1.98
N LEU A 52 -2.30 -0.97 1.15
CA LEU A 52 -2.55 -1.25 -0.28
C LEU A 52 -3.10 -2.68 -0.45
N ILE A 53 -2.62 -3.62 0.37
CA ILE A 53 -3.09 -5.02 0.35
C ILE A 53 -4.49 -5.15 0.96
N ASN A 54 -4.75 -4.45 2.07
CA ASN A 54 -5.99 -4.62 2.87
C ASN A 54 -6.90 -3.39 2.90
N GLY A 55 -6.53 -2.29 2.24
CA GLY A 55 -7.26 -1.04 2.34
C GLY A 55 -8.37 -0.87 1.33
N TYR A 56 -9.27 0.04 1.68
CA TYR A 56 -10.49 0.36 0.95
C TYR A 56 -10.27 0.72 -0.54
N TYR A 57 -9.25 1.54 -0.82
CA TYR A 57 -9.04 2.08 -2.17
C TYR A 57 -8.65 1.00 -3.18
N TRP A 58 -7.79 0.05 -2.76
CA TRP A 58 -7.32 -1.03 -3.63
C TRP A 58 -8.27 -2.23 -3.65
N ALA A 59 -9.28 -2.28 -2.78
CA ALA A 59 -10.31 -3.32 -2.82
C ALA A 59 -11.09 -3.33 -4.15
N ARG A 60 -11.08 -2.21 -4.89
CA ARG A 60 -11.64 -2.11 -6.25
C ARG A 60 -10.77 -2.76 -7.32
N TYR A 61 -9.51 -3.09 -7.00
CA TYR A 61 -8.50 -3.64 -7.91
C TYR A 61 -7.87 -4.90 -7.29
N PRO A 62 -8.62 -6.02 -7.20
CA PRO A 62 -8.18 -7.23 -6.51
C PRO A 62 -6.86 -7.79 -7.07
N ASP A 63 -6.68 -7.75 -8.40
CA ASP A 63 -5.43 -8.19 -9.03
C ASP A 63 -4.24 -7.33 -8.63
N ALA A 64 -4.45 -6.02 -8.45
CA ALA A 64 -3.40 -5.12 -7.98
C ALA A 64 -3.04 -5.40 -6.52
N GLN A 65 -4.02 -5.71 -5.68
CA GLN A 65 -3.77 -6.15 -4.29
C GLN A 65 -2.92 -7.40 -4.27
N GLU A 66 -3.25 -8.39 -5.09
CA GLU A 66 -2.51 -9.64 -5.17
C GLU A 66 -1.09 -9.45 -5.72
N ARG A 67 -0.91 -8.64 -6.77
CA ARG A 67 0.43 -8.25 -7.26
C ARG A 67 1.26 -7.55 -6.17
N CYS A 68 0.65 -6.62 -5.43
CA CYS A 68 1.34 -5.93 -4.34
C CYS A 68 1.69 -6.86 -3.19
N ARG A 69 0.82 -7.81 -2.88
CA ARG A 69 1.06 -8.84 -1.86
C ARG A 69 2.27 -9.69 -2.24
N ARG A 70 2.27 -10.27 -3.44
CA ARG A 70 3.38 -11.10 -3.95
C ARG A 70 4.69 -10.34 -4.03
N ALA A 71 4.67 -9.11 -4.53
CA ALA A 71 5.85 -8.26 -4.60
C ALA A 71 6.43 -7.97 -3.20
N LEU A 72 5.57 -7.69 -2.22
CA LEU A 72 6.00 -7.45 -0.84
C LEU A 72 6.55 -8.72 -0.17
N GLU A 73 5.90 -9.87 -0.36
CA GLU A 73 6.37 -11.15 0.20
C GLU A 73 7.71 -11.56 -0.41
N ARG A 74 7.86 -11.42 -1.74
CA ARG A 74 9.15 -11.64 -2.43
C ARG A 74 10.23 -10.73 -1.87
N PHE A 75 9.93 -9.43 -1.70
CA PHE A 75 10.85 -8.48 -1.11
C PHE A 75 11.27 -8.89 0.30
N LEU A 76 10.34 -9.24 1.18
CA LEU A 76 10.62 -9.63 2.57
C LEU A 76 11.39 -10.96 2.66
N LYS A 77 11.13 -11.90 1.77
CA LYS A 77 11.86 -13.17 1.68
C LYS A 77 13.35 -12.97 1.44
N THR A 78 13.76 -11.90 0.73
CA THR A 78 15.18 -11.56 0.55
C THR A 78 15.91 -11.21 1.86
N TYR A 79 15.16 -10.88 2.92
CA TYR A 79 15.67 -10.58 4.26
C TYR A 79 15.43 -11.74 5.24
N GLY A 80 15.04 -12.93 4.76
CA GLY A 80 14.71 -14.07 5.61
C GLY A 80 13.37 -13.95 6.35
N LEU A 81 12.56 -12.93 6.03
CA LEU A 81 11.26 -12.71 6.65
C LEU A 81 10.16 -13.43 5.85
N ASN A 82 9.77 -14.62 6.33
CA ASN A 82 8.67 -15.39 5.75
C ASN A 82 7.32 -14.93 6.33
N ILE A 83 6.85 -13.76 5.90
CA ILE A 83 5.57 -13.20 6.32
C ILE A 83 4.54 -13.45 5.23
N GLU A 84 3.45 -14.14 5.56
CA GLU A 84 2.29 -14.29 4.68
C GLU A 84 1.21 -13.28 5.03
N PHE A 85 0.76 -12.50 4.04
CA PHE A 85 -0.32 -11.55 4.24
C PHE A 85 -1.66 -12.21 3.90
N LYS A 86 -2.49 -12.44 4.93
CA LYS A 86 -3.89 -12.84 4.71
C LYS A 86 -4.67 -11.65 4.14
N GLN A 87 -5.17 -11.80 2.91
CA GLN A 87 -6.12 -10.84 2.34
C GLN A 87 -7.42 -10.93 3.15
N LYS A 88 -7.89 -9.83 3.74
CA LYS A 88 -9.22 -9.83 4.34
C LYS A 88 -10.24 -10.08 3.22
N ARG A 89 -11.11 -11.09 3.42
CA ARG A 89 -12.19 -11.45 2.48
C ARG A 89 -12.95 -10.20 2.03
N LYS A 90 -13.33 -10.16 0.75
CA LYS A 90 -14.12 -9.12 0.08
C LYS A 90 -15.11 -8.46 1.04
N THR A 91 -14.74 -7.32 1.62
CA THR A 91 -15.75 -6.39 2.11
C THR A 91 -16.38 -5.85 0.85
N VAL A 92 -17.65 -6.20 0.64
CA VAL A 92 -18.49 -5.60 -0.40
C VAL A 92 -18.21 -4.10 -0.39
N PRO A 93 -17.82 -3.47 -1.52
CA PRO A 93 -17.64 -2.03 -1.52
C PRO A 93 -18.94 -1.43 -0.98
N PRO A 94 -18.90 -0.50 -0.01
CA PRO A 94 -20.10 0.13 0.48
C PRO A 94 -20.80 0.68 -0.75
N LYS A 95 -22.03 0.21 -0.95
CA LYS A 95 -22.92 0.75 -1.97
C LYS A 95 -22.83 2.26 -1.84
N ARG A 96 -22.38 2.93 -2.89
CA ARG A 96 -22.44 4.38 -2.97
C ARG A 96 -23.90 4.74 -2.66
N PRO A 97 -24.22 5.59 -1.68
CA PRO A 97 -25.60 5.99 -1.48
C PRO A 97 -26.08 6.55 -2.82
N GLU A 98 -27.12 5.92 -3.39
CA GLU A 98 -27.66 6.27 -4.71
C GLU A 98 -28.36 7.63 -4.71
N LYS A 99 -28.47 8.27 -3.54
CA LYS A 99 -28.99 9.62 -3.41
C LYS A 99 -27.86 10.65 -3.52
N PRO A 100 -27.94 11.62 -4.44
CA PRO A 100 -27.11 12.81 -4.33
C PRO A 100 -27.41 13.44 -2.97
N PHE A 101 -26.38 13.55 -2.13
CA PHE A 101 -26.45 14.34 -0.90
C PHE A 101 -26.58 15.80 -1.33
N ASN A 102 -27.83 16.26 -1.49
CA ASN A 102 -28.11 17.59 -1.98
C ASN A 102 -27.90 18.57 -0.80
N LEU A 103 -26.66 19.05 -0.65
CA LEU A 103 -26.24 20.02 0.37
C LEU A 103 -27.14 21.27 0.41
N LEU A 104 -27.79 21.59 -0.70
CA LEU A 104 -28.67 22.75 -0.84
C LEU A 104 -29.99 22.62 -0.07
N GLU A 105 -30.44 21.41 0.28
CA GLU A 105 -31.63 21.25 1.12
C GLU A 105 -31.40 21.62 2.59
N GLN A 106 -30.15 21.72 3.04
CA GLN A 106 -29.82 22.12 4.42
C GLN A 106 -29.85 23.63 4.64
N PHE A 107 -29.90 24.42 3.56
CA PHE A 107 -29.90 25.88 3.61
C PHE A 107 -31.21 26.48 3.07
N LYS A 108 -32.36 25.80 3.25
CA LYS A 108 -33.65 26.45 3.05
C LYS A 108 -33.80 27.56 4.11
N ILE A 109 -33.44 28.78 3.70
CA ILE A 109 -33.84 30.05 4.32
C ILE A 109 -35.27 30.35 3.85
#